data_AF-A0A9X0WBU4-F1
#
_entry.id   AF-A0A9X0WBU4-F1
#
_cell.length_a   1.000
_cell.length_b   1.000
_cell.length_c   1.000
_cell.angle_alpha   90.00
_cell.angle_beta   90.00
_cell.angle_gamma   90.00
#
_symmetry.space_group_name_H-M   'P 1'
#
loop_
_entity.id
_entity.type
_entity.pdbx_description
1 polymer ?
#
loop_
_entity_poly.entity_id
_entity_poly.type
_entity_poly.pdbx_seq_one_letter_code
_entity_poly.pdbx_strand_id
1 'polypeptide(L)'
;MNDPSNAPRDIGAISAAEALAHALELTHDSASRYAQLQACLEAHHNQTAADLLGRVVELTLATASSMPGLTAPEQLPRIAPWELVWRCPDLLAMRLGDSAPTACNHQIDGAELLRLVLRRERCAHDCYANACEQVASPATQKMLTAIATRQQEQIARLEALLASSETAAGGGTPAPGDLDPPNRPE
;
A
#
# COMPACT_ATOMS: atom_id res chain seq x y z
N MET A 1 -2.11 35.29 -3.37
CA MET A 1 -1.77 35.19 -1.93
C MET A 1 -1.25 33.79 -1.70
N ASN A 2 0.07 33.62 -1.64
CA ASN A 2 0.66 32.36 -1.18
C ASN A 2 0.79 32.48 0.34
N ASP A 3 0.02 31.68 1.05
CA ASP A 3 0.07 31.61 2.51
C ASP A 3 1.44 31.03 2.94
N PRO A 4 2.29 31.76 3.69
CA PRO A 4 3.57 31.24 4.16
C PRO A 4 3.43 30.05 5.12
N SER A 5 2.19 29.71 5.54
CA SER A 5 1.91 28.52 6.34
C SER A 5 1.92 27.21 5.54
N ASN A 6 2.08 27.25 4.21
CA ASN A 6 2.08 26.07 3.33
C ASN A 6 3.49 25.62 2.89
N ALA A 7 4.51 25.90 3.70
CA ALA A 7 5.79 25.22 3.54
C ALA A 7 5.59 23.72 3.79
N PRO A 8 6.13 22.82 2.95
CA PRO A 8 6.04 21.38 3.20
C PRO A 8 6.67 21.10 4.56
N ARG A 9 5.86 20.63 5.52
CA ARG A 9 6.36 20.25 6.84
C ARG A 9 7.37 19.13 6.67
N ASP A 10 8.49 19.23 7.38
CA ASP A 10 9.50 18.18 7.37
C ASP A 10 9.05 17.03 8.28
N ILE A 11 9.23 15.81 7.81
CA ILE A 11 8.86 14.59 8.54
C ILE A 11 9.66 14.50 9.85
N GLY A 12 10.91 14.97 9.87
CA GLY A 12 11.73 14.99 11.09
C GLY A 12 11.24 15.96 12.18
N ALA A 13 10.30 16.85 11.86
CA ALA A 13 9.82 17.90 12.77
C ALA A 13 8.49 17.56 13.48
N ILE A 14 7.87 16.42 13.20
CA ILE A 14 6.57 16.03 13.77
C ILE A 14 6.72 15.39 15.16
N SER A 15 5.71 15.54 16.00
CA SER A 15 5.64 14.86 17.30
C SER A 15 5.34 13.36 17.15
N ALA A 16 5.54 12.58 18.22
CA ALA A 16 5.22 11.15 18.23
C ALA A 16 3.73 10.87 17.94
N ALA A 17 2.83 11.69 18.48
CA ALA A 17 1.39 11.54 18.22
C ALA A 17 1.03 11.88 16.77
N GLU A 18 1.64 12.91 16.19
CA GLU A 18 1.48 13.25 14.77
C GLU A 18 2.03 12.14 13.87
N ALA A 19 3.20 11.58 14.18
CA ALA A 19 3.76 10.45 13.44
C ALA A 19 2.79 9.25 13.42
N LEU A 20 2.23 8.90 14.57
CA LEU A 20 1.26 7.81 14.63
C LEU A 20 -0.04 8.11 13.88
N ALA A 21 -0.56 9.33 14.01
CA ALA A 21 -1.76 9.76 13.27
C ALA A 21 -1.54 9.72 11.76
N HIS A 22 -0.40 10.22 11.26
CA HIS A 22 -0.06 10.12 9.84
C HIS A 22 0.01 8.65 9.38
N ALA A 23 0.54 7.75 10.22
CA ALA A 23 0.73 6.34 9.84
C ALA A 23 -0.60 5.62 9.74
N LEU A 24 -1.50 5.89 10.69
CA LEU A 24 -2.86 5.38 10.67
C LEU A 24 -3.62 5.88 9.45
N GLU A 25 -3.61 7.18 9.18
CA GLU A 25 -4.31 7.75 8.03
C GLU A 25 -3.82 7.18 6.70
N LEU A 26 -2.50 7.05 6.52
CA LEU A 26 -1.97 6.44 5.30
C LEU A 26 -2.28 4.95 5.21
N THR A 27 -2.23 4.22 6.30
CA THR A 27 -2.57 2.79 6.30
C THR A 27 -4.06 2.59 5.95
N HIS A 28 -4.96 3.44 6.45
CA HIS A 28 -6.38 3.40 6.08
C HIS A 28 -6.64 3.82 4.62
N ASP A 29 -5.94 4.84 4.11
CA ASP A 29 -6.00 5.22 2.69
C ASP A 29 -5.50 4.07 1.80
N SER A 30 -4.45 3.35 2.24
CA SER A 30 -3.94 2.13 1.59
C SER A 30 -5.05 1.08 1.45
N ALA A 31 -5.65 0.70 2.58
CA ALA A 31 -6.69 -0.32 2.61
C ALA A 31 -7.89 0.07 1.74
N SER A 32 -8.28 1.35 1.78
CA SER A 32 -9.38 1.88 0.96
C SER A 32 -9.10 1.79 -0.54
N ARG A 33 -7.88 2.12 -0.97
CA ARG A 33 -7.47 2.00 -2.39
C ARG A 33 -7.39 0.55 -2.84
N TYR A 34 -6.86 -0.34 -2.00
CA TYR A 34 -6.81 -1.77 -2.30
C TYR A 34 -8.22 -2.37 -2.40
N ALA A 35 -9.15 -1.97 -1.53
CA ALA A 35 -10.54 -2.40 -1.59
C ALA A 35 -11.25 -1.89 -2.85
N GLN A 36 -11.00 -0.65 -3.28
CA GLN A 36 -11.50 -0.13 -4.55
C GLN A 36 -10.99 -0.96 -5.73
N LEU A 37 -9.69 -1.27 -5.73
CA LEU A 37 -9.09 -2.07 -6.79
C LEU A 37 -9.62 -3.52 -6.80
N GLN A 38 -9.82 -4.12 -5.62
CA GLN A 38 -10.46 -5.41 -5.47
C GLN A 38 -11.86 -5.40 -6.12
N ALA A 39 -12.71 -4.43 -5.78
CA ALA A 39 -14.05 -4.32 -6.33
C ALA A 39 -14.04 -4.16 -7.87
N CYS A 40 -13.04 -3.47 -8.42
CA CYS A 40 -12.88 -3.39 -9.86
C CYS A 40 -12.49 -4.74 -10.49
N LEU A 41 -11.60 -5.51 -9.87
CA LEU A 41 -11.23 -6.85 -10.36
C LEU A 41 -12.41 -7.82 -10.32
N GLU A 42 -13.23 -7.76 -9.27
CA GLU A 42 -14.48 -8.52 -9.17
C GLU A 42 -15.45 -8.18 -10.31
N ALA A 43 -15.62 -6.88 -10.62
CA ALA A 43 -16.45 -6.43 -11.73
C ALA A 43 -15.94 -6.88 -13.11
N HIS A 44 -14.64 -7.16 -13.23
CA HIS A 44 -14.00 -7.69 -14.44
C HIS A 44 -13.82 -9.22 -14.44
N HIS A 45 -14.46 -9.93 -13.50
CA HIS A 45 -14.39 -11.39 -13.36
C HIS A 45 -12.98 -11.95 -13.11
N ASN A 46 -12.05 -11.14 -12.60
CA ASN A 46 -10.72 -11.60 -12.19
C ASN A 46 -10.72 -11.98 -10.70
N GLN A 47 -11.42 -13.07 -10.38
CA GLN A 47 -11.62 -13.48 -8.98
C GLN A 47 -10.30 -13.83 -8.29
N THR A 48 -9.35 -14.45 -9.00
CA THR A 48 -8.06 -14.82 -8.43
C THR A 48 -7.27 -13.61 -7.95
N ALA A 49 -7.21 -12.52 -8.74
CA ALA A 49 -6.54 -11.29 -8.32
C ALA A 49 -7.35 -10.52 -7.25
N ALA A 50 -8.70 -10.58 -7.32
CA ALA A 50 -9.57 -10.00 -6.30
C ALA A 50 -9.37 -10.64 -4.92
N ASP A 51 -9.37 -11.98 -4.84
CA ASP A 51 -9.15 -12.71 -3.59
C ASP A 51 -7.78 -12.38 -2.99
N LEU A 52 -6.76 -12.22 -3.85
CA LEU A 52 -5.43 -11.84 -3.44
C LEU A 52 -5.39 -10.44 -2.83
N LEU A 53 -6.08 -9.47 -3.43
CA LEU A 53 -6.22 -8.14 -2.86
C LEU A 53 -7.06 -8.13 -1.58
N GLY A 54 -8.10 -8.96 -1.47
CA GLY A 54 -8.86 -9.11 -0.23
C GLY A 54 -7.93 -9.44 0.94
N ARG A 55 -7.00 -10.38 0.73
CA ARG A 55 -5.96 -10.72 1.73
C ARG A 55 -5.03 -9.54 2.02
N VAL A 56 -4.68 -8.74 1.02
CA VAL A 56 -3.86 -7.52 1.21
C VAL A 56 -4.61 -6.49 2.06
N VAL A 57 -5.90 -6.27 1.81
CA VAL A 57 -6.76 -5.36 2.59
C VAL A 57 -6.81 -5.82 4.05
N GLU A 58 -7.06 -7.10 4.29
CA GLU A 58 -7.07 -7.69 5.63
C GLU A 58 -5.74 -7.48 6.37
N LEU A 59 -4.62 -7.77 5.72
CA LEU A 59 -3.29 -7.56 6.28
C LEU A 59 -3.04 -6.09 6.64
N THR A 60 -3.46 -5.17 5.75
CA THR A 60 -3.29 -3.73 5.93
C THR A 60 -4.13 -3.20 7.10
N LEU A 61 -5.39 -3.64 7.21
CA LEU A 61 -6.26 -3.27 8.34
C LEU A 61 -5.80 -3.88 9.67
N ALA A 62 -5.24 -5.10 9.64
CA ALA A 62 -4.63 -5.71 10.80
C ALA A 62 -3.40 -4.91 11.28
N THR A 63 -2.58 -4.42 10.35
CA THR A 63 -1.47 -3.51 10.67
C THR A 63 -1.99 -2.23 11.32
N ALA A 64 -2.97 -1.56 10.71
CA ALA A 64 -3.59 -0.36 11.28
C ALA A 64 -4.13 -0.61 12.69
N SER A 65 -4.80 -1.75 12.93
CA SER A 65 -5.35 -2.10 14.24
C SER A 65 -4.27 -2.41 15.29
N SER A 66 -3.06 -2.77 14.87
CA SER A 66 -1.93 -3.05 15.77
C SER A 66 -1.16 -1.81 16.22
N MET A 67 -1.32 -0.68 15.51
CA MET A 67 -0.62 0.58 15.77
C MET A 67 -1.17 1.39 16.97
N PRO A 68 -2.49 1.45 17.27
CA PRO A 68 -3.03 2.14 18.43
C PRO A 68 -2.56 1.58 19.78
N GLY A 69 -2.02 0.34 19.81
CA GLY A 69 -1.34 -0.17 21.00
C GLY A 69 -0.10 0.64 21.41
N LEU A 70 0.33 1.61 20.58
CA LEU A 70 1.48 2.47 20.82
C LEU A 70 1.14 3.77 21.59
N THR A 71 -0.13 4.23 21.62
CA THR A 71 -0.58 5.40 22.40
C THR A 71 -2.10 5.37 22.70
N ALA A 72 -2.56 6.11 23.71
CA ALA A 72 -4.01 6.28 23.92
C ALA A 72 -4.69 7.00 22.72
N PRO A 73 -5.82 6.49 22.18
CA PRO A 73 -6.46 7.03 20.98
C PRO A 73 -7.01 8.46 21.15
N GLU A 74 -7.29 8.89 22.38
CA GLU A 74 -7.79 10.24 22.70
C GLU A 74 -6.75 11.36 22.49
N GLN A 75 -5.50 11.02 22.15
CA GLN A 75 -4.40 11.96 22.00
C GLN A 75 -3.95 12.15 20.54
N LEU A 76 -4.58 11.47 19.59
CA LEU A 76 -4.17 11.55 18.19
C LEU A 76 -4.74 12.80 17.51
N PRO A 77 -3.90 13.64 16.89
CA PRO A 77 -4.38 14.77 16.12
C PRO A 77 -5.16 14.27 14.91
N ARG A 78 -6.23 14.99 14.56
CA ARG A 78 -6.93 14.78 13.29
C ARG A 78 -6.16 15.49 12.20
N ILE A 79 -5.74 14.75 11.16
CA ILE A 79 -4.94 15.27 10.05
C ILE A 79 -5.83 15.33 8.81
N ALA A 80 -5.89 16.47 8.13
CA ALA A 80 -6.60 16.54 6.87
C ALA A 80 -5.83 15.80 5.74
N PRO A 81 -6.50 15.23 4.73
CA PRO A 81 -5.82 14.47 3.67
C PRO A 81 -4.71 15.24 2.92
N TRP A 82 -4.84 16.57 2.79
CA TRP A 82 -3.83 17.42 2.14
C TRP A 82 -2.66 17.81 3.05
N GLU A 83 -2.76 17.55 4.35
CA GLU A 83 -1.70 17.79 5.34
C GLU A 83 -0.81 16.55 5.55
N LEU A 84 -1.14 15.41 4.92
CA LEU A 84 -0.33 14.21 4.97
C LEU A 84 1.06 14.47 4.37
N VAL A 85 2.08 14.35 5.21
CA VAL A 85 3.45 14.77 4.90
C VAL A 85 4.20 13.71 4.07
N TRP A 86 3.84 12.42 4.19
CA TRP A 86 4.50 11.36 3.42
C TRP A 86 4.03 11.35 1.97
N ARG A 87 4.79 12.06 1.15
CA ARG A 87 4.71 11.98 -0.30
C ARG A 87 5.57 10.81 -0.77
N CYS A 88 5.02 9.61 -0.77
CA CYS A 88 5.51 8.60 -1.70
C CYS A 88 4.79 8.84 -3.04
N PRO A 89 5.46 9.28 -4.11
CA PRO A 89 4.80 9.52 -5.40
C PRO A 89 4.09 8.26 -5.92
N ASP A 90 4.61 7.07 -5.57
CA ASP A 90 4.01 5.78 -5.89
C ASP A 90 2.70 5.52 -5.12
N LEU A 91 2.47 6.15 -3.94
CA LEU A 91 1.17 6.15 -3.25
C LEU A 91 0.08 6.79 -4.13
N LEU A 92 0.46 7.81 -4.90
CA LEU A 92 -0.43 8.61 -5.74
C LEU A 92 -0.57 8.05 -7.16
N ALA A 93 0.38 7.24 -7.63
CA ALA A 93 0.37 6.63 -8.96
C ALA A 93 -0.66 5.51 -9.11
N MET A 94 -1.12 4.92 -7.99
CA MET A 94 -2.29 4.02 -7.95
C MET A 94 -3.64 4.77 -8.04
N ARG A 95 -3.63 6.03 -8.49
CA ARG A 95 -4.87 6.71 -8.87
C ARG A 95 -5.39 6.09 -10.17
N LEU A 96 -6.60 5.59 -10.10
CA LEU A 96 -7.45 5.32 -11.25
C LEU A 96 -7.68 6.65 -11.99
N GLY A 97 -6.92 6.90 -13.06
CA GLY A 97 -6.89 8.17 -13.81
C GLY A 97 -5.68 9.02 -13.39
N ASP A 98 -4.68 9.26 -14.24
CA ASP A 98 -4.87 9.98 -15.51
C ASP A 98 -3.95 9.59 -16.69
N SER A 99 -3.02 8.61 -16.60
CA SER A 99 -2.20 8.30 -17.80
C SER A 99 -1.37 7.00 -17.83
N ALA A 100 -1.59 6.04 -16.93
CA ALA A 100 -0.92 4.73 -16.94
C ALA A 100 -1.94 3.62 -17.26
N PRO A 101 -1.54 2.48 -17.88
CA PRO A 101 -2.47 1.39 -18.18
C PRO A 101 -3.25 1.06 -16.92
N THR A 102 -4.57 1.21 -17.03
CA THR A 102 -5.51 1.26 -15.92
C THR A 102 -5.19 0.15 -14.91
N ALA A 103 -5.02 0.47 -13.63
CA ALA A 103 -4.85 -0.54 -12.58
C ALA A 103 -6.00 -1.58 -12.59
N CYS A 104 -7.14 -1.21 -13.17
CA CYS A 104 -8.26 -2.09 -13.53
C CYS A 104 -8.13 -2.71 -14.93
N ASN A 105 -6.94 -3.15 -15.32
CA ASN A 105 -6.82 -4.00 -16.49
C ASN A 105 -7.25 -5.41 -16.07
N HIS A 106 -8.30 -5.95 -16.70
CA HIS A 106 -8.76 -7.32 -16.49
C HIS A 106 -7.64 -8.38 -16.66
N GLN A 107 -6.57 -8.04 -17.39
CA GLN A 107 -5.41 -8.90 -17.61
C GLN A 107 -4.30 -8.77 -16.55
N ILE A 108 -4.45 -7.94 -15.51
CA ILE A 108 -3.42 -7.81 -14.49
C ILE A 108 -3.26 -9.14 -13.74
N ASP A 109 -2.02 -9.64 -13.71
CA ASP A 109 -1.67 -10.83 -12.95
C ASP A 109 -1.64 -10.51 -11.45
N GLY A 110 -2.10 -11.45 -10.62
CA GLY A 110 -2.11 -11.29 -9.17
C GLY A 110 -0.70 -11.08 -8.60
N ALA A 111 0.31 -11.75 -9.16
CA ALA A 111 1.70 -11.55 -8.72
C ALA A 111 2.23 -10.15 -9.09
N GLU A 112 1.89 -9.63 -10.27
CA GLU A 112 2.22 -8.26 -10.67
C GLU A 112 1.58 -7.23 -9.73
N LEU A 113 0.31 -7.44 -9.40
CA LEU A 113 -0.44 -6.61 -8.46
C LEU A 113 0.18 -6.61 -7.06
N LEU A 114 0.59 -7.78 -6.55
CA LEU A 114 1.29 -7.87 -5.27
C LEU A 114 2.65 -7.16 -5.29
N ARG A 115 3.40 -7.22 -6.41
CA ARG A 115 4.66 -6.48 -6.53
C ARG A 115 4.43 -4.97 -6.49
N LEU A 116 3.31 -4.48 -7.04
CA LEU A 116 2.92 -3.08 -6.98
C LEU A 116 2.57 -2.64 -5.55
N VAL A 117 1.78 -3.45 -4.84
CA VAL A 117 1.51 -3.27 -3.40
C VAL A 117 2.83 -3.22 -2.62
N LEU A 118 3.71 -4.22 -2.81
CA LEU A 118 5.01 -4.29 -2.12
C LEU A 118 5.91 -3.08 -2.37
N ARG A 119 5.96 -2.57 -3.60
CA ARG A 119 6.73 -1.36 -3.93
C ARG A 119 6.26 -0.17 -3.10
N ARG A 120 4.95 0.00 -2.98
CA ARG A 120 4.33 1.07 -2.20
C ARG A 120 4.58 0.89 -0.70
N GLU A 121 4.41 -0.32 -0.16
CA GLU A 121 4.67 -0.60 1.25
C GLU A 121 6.15 -0.37 1.62
N ARG A 122 7.09 -0.73 0.73
CA ARG A 122 8.52 -0.45 0.91
C ARG A 122 8.82 1.05 0.88
N CYS A 123 8.21 1.79 -0.04
CA CYS A 123 8.36 3.25 -0.06
C CYS A 123 7.85 3.90 1.24
N ALA A 124 6.73 3.41 1.79
CA ALA A 124 6.25 3.86 3.11
C ALA A 124 7.25 3.52 4.22
N HIS A 125 7.77 2.29 4.24
CA HIS A 125 8.83 1.87 5.17
C HIS A 125 10.05 2.80 5.12
N ASP A 126 10.57 3.06 3.93
CA ASP A 126 11.75 3.89 3.74
C ASP A 126 11.50 5.34 4.19
N CYS A 127 10.29 5.86 4.00
CA CYS A 127 9.89 7.16 4.56
C CYS A 127 9.97 7.18 6.09
N TYR A 128 9.51 6.12 6.77
CA TYR A 128 9.62 6.01 8.23
C TYR A 128 11.06 5.84 8.70
N ALA A 129 11.85 5.00 8.01
CA ALA A 129 13.25 4.77 8.34
C ALA A 129 14.09 6.05 8.19
N ASN A 130 13.93 6.77 7.08
CA ASN A 130 14.60 8.05 6.86
C ASN A 130 14.18 9.12 7.88
N ALA A 131 12.92 9.08 8.34
CA ALA A 131 12.44 9.98 9.39
C ALA A 131 13.08 9.71 10.75
N CYS A 132 13.37 8.45 11.08
CA CYS A 132 14.08 8.08 12.31
C CYS A 132 15.49 8.70 12.40
N GLU A 133 16.15 8.93 11.26
CA GLU A 133 17.49 9.53 11.20
C GLU A 133 17.49 11.05 11.42
N GLN A 134 16.36 11.70 11.18
CA GLN A 134 16.24 13.16 11.16
C GLN A 134 15.59 13.74 12.42
N VAL A 135 15.00 12.89 13.25
CA VAL A 135 14.23 13.32 14.41
C VAL A 135 15.11 13.53 15.65
N ALA A 136 14.96 14.69 16.30
CA ALA A 136 15.71 15.00 17.51
C ALA A 136 15.06 14.45 18.80
N SER A 137 13.74 14.24 18.79
CA SER A 137 12.96 13.78 19.95
C SER A 137 13.10 12.27 20.14
N PRO A 138 13.61 11.78 21.29
CA PRO A 138 13.69 10.34 21.56
C PRO A 138 12.33 9.64 21.56
N ALA A 139 11.27 10.35 21.97
CA ALA A 139 9.91 9.82 21.97
C ALA A 139 9.38 9.60 20.55
N THR A 140 9.62 10.57 19.65
CA THR A 140 9.24 10.44 18.24
C THR A 140 10.10 9.39 17.55
N GLN A 141 11.40 9.33 17.83
CA GLN A 141 12.28 8.28 17.30
C GLN A 141 11.79 6.88 17.64
N LYS A 142 11.46 6.65 18.93
CA LYS A 142 10.89 5.38 19.39
C LYS A 142 9.58 5.05 18.67
N MET A 143 8.71 6.05 18.47
CA MET A 143 7.44 5.86 17.76
C MET A 143 7.64 5.48 16.29
N LEU A 144 8.45 6.25 15.56
CA LEU A 144 8.76 5.98 14.15
C LEU A 144 9.44 4.62 13.97
N THR A 145 10.31 4.22 14.90
CA THR A 145 10.94 2.89 14.90
C THR A 145 9.90 1.78 15.07
N ALA A 146 8.94 1.97 15.99
CA ALA A 146 7.84 1.02 16.17
C ALA A 146 6.95 0.94 14.91
N ILE A 147 6.63 2.08 14.28
CA ILE A 147 5.87 2.11 13.02
C ILE A 147 6.62 1.41 11.89
N ALA A 148 7.91 1.71 11.69
CA ALA A 148 8.76 1.06 10.69
C ALA A 148 8.84 -0.46 10.92
N THR A 149 8.93 -0.90 12.17
CA THR A 149 8.91 -2.34 12.53
C THR A 149 7.59 -3.00 12.11
N ARG A 150 6.45 -2.37 12.39
CA ARG A 150 5.13 -2.88 11.95
C ARG A 150 5.01 -2.94 10.43
N GLN A 151 5.51 -1.92 9.75
CA GLN A 151 5.53 -1.88 8.29
C GLN A 151 6.41 -3.00 7.72
N GLN A 152 7.56 -3.28 8.32
CA GLN A 152 8.44 -4.39 7.93
C GLN A 152 7.79 -5.76 8.15
N GLU A 153 7.06 -5.95 9.26
CA GLU A 153 6.26 -7.15 9.52
C GLU A 153 5.19 -7.36 8.43
N GLN A 154 4.52 -6.29 7.98
CA GLN A 154 3.56 -6.36 6.88
C GLN A 154 4.23 -6.72 5.55
N ILE A 155 5.37 -6.08 5.22
CA ILE A 155 6.14 -6.39 4.01
C ILE A 155 6.50 -7.87 3.98
N ALA A 156 7.01 -8.43 5.08
CA ALA A 156 7.37 -9.85 5.16
C ALA A 156 6.16 -10.78 4.91
N ARG A 157 4.97 -10.42 5.42
CA ARG A 157 3.73 -11.18 5.16
C ARG A 157 3.32 -11.11 3.68
N LEU A 158 3.46 -9.94 3.06
CA LEU A 158 3.17 -9.76 1.63
C LEU A 158 4.17 -10.47 0.73
N GLU A 159 5.45 -10.54 1.11
CA GLU A 159 6.47 -11.32 0.40
C GLU A 159 6.19 -12.82 0.48
N ALA A 160 5.80 -13.33 1.66
CA ALA A 160 5.37 -14.72 1.81
C ALA A 160 4.11 -15.04 0.97
N LEU A 161 3.19 -14.08 0.88
CA LEU A 161 2.00 -14.18 0.03
C LEU A 161 2.38 -14.26 -1.45
N LEU A 162 3.29 -13.40 -1.91
CA LEU A 162 3.81 -13.40 -3.28
C LEU A 162 4.48 -14.73 -3.62
N ALA A 163 5.40 -15.21 -2.79
CA ALA A 163 6.10 -16.48 -3.02
C ALA A 163 5.13 -17.67 -3.12
N SER A 164 4.08 -17.67 -2.30
CA SER A 164 3.02 -18.69 -2.35
C SER A 164 2.24 -18.63 -3.67
N SER A 165 1.94 -17.42 -4.17
CA SER A 165 1.23 -17.23 -5.43
C SER A 165 2.05 -17.66 -6.66
N GLU A 166 3.35 -17.35 -6.68
CA GLU A 166 4.25 -17.73 -7.78
C GLU A 166 4.46 -19.25 -7.84
N THR A 167 4.54 -19.91 -6.67
CA THR A 167 4.64 -21.37 -6.59
C THR A 167 3.38 -22.05 -7.13
N ALA A 168 2.19 -21.52 -6.80
CA ALA A 168 0.94 -22.03 -7.31
C ALA A 168 0.80 -21.87 -8.84
N ALA A 169 1.31 -20.76 -9.40
CA ALA A 169 1.32 -20.51 -10.84
C ALA A 169 2.32 -21.43 -11.59
N GLY A 170 3.49 -21.70 -11.02
CA GLY A 170 4.52 -22.56 -11.62
C GLY A 170 4.19 -24.07 -11.62
N GLY A 171 3.17 -24.51 -10.87
CA GLY A 171 2.70 -25.89 -10.83
C GLY A 171 1.64 -26.23 -11.90
N GLY A 172 1.22 -25.27 -12.72
CA GLY A 172 0.23 -25.46 -13.76
C GLY A 172 0.82 -26.09 -15.01
N THR A 173 0.26 -27.23 -15.44
CA THR A 173 0.41 -27.76 -16.80
C THR A 173 0.22 -26.62 -17.81
N PRO A 174 1.09 -26.45 -18.82
CA PRO A 174 0.87 -25.42 -19.83
C PRO A 174 -0.51 -25.62 -20.43
N ALA A 175 -1.33 -24.55 -20.44
CA ALA A 175 -2.61 -24.56 -21.11
C ALA A 175 -2.42 -25.12 -22.53
N PRO A 176 -3.24 -26.08 -22.99
CA PRO A 176 -3.16 -26.51 -24.38
C PRO A 176 -3.32 -25.26 -25.23
N GLY A 177 -2.29 -25.00 -26.05
CA GLY A 177 -2.18 -23.81 -26.85
C GLY A 177 -3.49 -23.54 -27.57
N ASP A 178 -3.87 -22.28 -27.55
CA ASP A 178 -4.80 -21.68 -28.48
C ASP A 178 -4.42 -22.12 -29.90
N LEU A 179 -5.04 -23.22 -30.34
CA LEU A 179 -5.06 -23.70 -31.71
C LEU A 179 -6.32 -23.15 -32.34
N ASP A 180 -6.47 -21.82 -32.36
CA ASP A 180 -7.42 -21.19 -33.25
C ASP A 180 -7.08 -21.63 -34.69
N PRO A 181 -7.95 -22.41 -35.36
CA PRO A 181 -7.69 -22.81 -36.74
C PRO A 181 -7.71 -21.54 -37.61
N PRO A 182 -6.80 -21.39 -38.59
CA PRO A 182 -6.84 -20.26 -39.48
C PRO A 182 -8.16 -20.29 -40.24
N ASN A 183 -9.02 -19.31 -39.98
CA ASN A 183 -10.24 -19.07 -40.72
C ASN A 183 -9.85 -18.91 -42.20
N ARG A 184 -10.12 -19.93 -43.02
CA ARG A 184 -9.92 -19.84 -44.48
C ARG A 184 -11.14 -19.12 -45.05
N PRO A 185 -10.98 -17.96 -45.71
CA PRO A 185 -12.05 -17.40 -46.52
C PRO A 185 -12.33 -18.32 -47.73
N GLU A 186 -13.59 -18.34 -48.14
CA GLU A 186 -14.20 -19.21 -49.17
C GLU A 186 -13.47 -19.22 -50.52
#